data_AF-A0A2G6FV92-F1
#
_entry.id   AF-A0A2G6FV92-F1
#
_cell.length_a   1.000
_cell.length_b   1.000
_cell.length_c   1.000
_cell.angle_alpha   90.00
_cell.angle_beta   90.00
_cell.angle_gamma   90.00
#
_symmetry.space_group_name_H-M   'P 1'
#
loop_
_entity.id
_entity.type
_entity.pdbx_description
1 polymer ?
#
loop_
_entity_poly.entity_id
_entity_poly.type
_entity_poly.pdbx_seq_one_letter_code
_entity_poly.pdbx_strand_id
1 'polypeptide(L)'
;MKKIFVFLILSFFLTGECLAEKSLQLESGEKTSLSMIIDKYEKEGYKIIAGPLQYLERGKGFIRVYRHKPISFRSMDILNERGENSLLLRYDFIYILKKNSKIIAVKIKRRESDNV
;
A
#
# COMPACT_ATOMS: atom_id res chain seq x y z
N MET A 1 42.14 -9.65 46.16
CA MET A 1 41.53 -10.89 46.67
C MET A 1 40.02 -10.72 46.71
N LYS A 2 39.29 -11.83 46.45
CA LYS A 2 37.83 -12.06 46.50
C LYS A 2 37.05 -11.09 47.42
N LYS A 3 35.85 -10.64 47.05
CA LYS A 3 34.61 -11.41 47.31
C LYS A 3 33.50 -11.06 46.30
N ILE A 4 33.02 -12.12 45.65
CA ILE A 4 31.72 -12.28 44.98
C ILE A 4 30.62 -12.35 46.06
N PHE A 5 29.42 -11.83 45.78
CA PHE A 5 28.08 -12.30 46.20
C PHE A 5 27.06 -11.31 45.58
N VAL A 6 26.46 -11.55 44.41
CA VAL A 6 25.35 -12.46 44.04
C VAL A 6 24.23 -12.47 45.08
N PHE A 7 23.06 -11.94 44.72
CA PHE A 7 21.69 -12.46 44.93
C PHE A 7 20.73 -11.39 44.35
N LEU A 8 19.61 -11.63 43.68
CA LEU A 8 18.99 -12.75 42.96
C LEU A 8 17.64 -12.17 42.45
N ILE A 9 17.34 -12.37 41.16
CA ILE A 9 16.03 -12.59 40.53
C ILE A 9 14.82 -11.71 40.95
N LEU A 10 14.24 -11.02 39.98
CA LEU A 10 12.79 -11.13 39.77
C LEU A 10 12.44 -11.14 38.27
N SER A 11 12.15 -12.35 37.80
CA SER A 11 11.49 -12.68 36.56
C SER A 11 10.09 -12.06 36.51
N PHE A 12 9.77 -11.33 35.44
CA PHE A 12 8.39 -11.18 35.02
C PHE A 12 8.29 -11.33 33.50
N PHE A 13 7.44 -12.29 33.14
CA PHE A 13 7.13 -12.78 31.81
C PHE A 13 6.70 -11.68 30.85
N LEU A 14 7.30 -11.63 29.68
CA LEU A 14 6.53 -11.46 28.44
C LEU A 14 7.09 -12.43 27.40
N THR A 15 6.58 -13.66 27.45
CA THR A 15 6.42 -14.51 26.28
C THR A 15 5.60 -13.72 25.26
N GLY A 16 6.31 -12.96 24.41
CA GLY A 16 5.81 -12.58 23.11
C GLY A 16 5.83 -13.83 22.26
N GLU A 17 4.79 -14.65 22.39
CA GLU A 17 4.41 -15.60 21.36
C GLU A 17 4.29 -14.81 20.05
N CYS A 18 5.35 -14.84 19.24
CA CYS A 18 5.25 -14.47 17.83
C CYS A 18 4.60 -15.64 17.12
N LEU A 19 3.34 -15.91 17.49
CA LEU A 19 2.35 -16.53 16.63
C LEU A 19 1.98 -15.48 15.57
N ALA A 20 2.85 -15.35 14.57
CA ALA A 20 2.37 -15.20 13.21
C ALA A 20 2.59 -16.57 12.57
N GLU A 21 1.82 -17.57 13.02
CA GLU A 21 0.55 -17.86 12.35
C GLU A 21 0.73 -17.75 10.84
N LYS A 22 1.42 -18.76 10.29
CA LYS A 22 0.88 -19.54 9.18
C LYS A 22 0.21 -18.66 8.13
N SER A 23 0.97 -17.80 7.47
CA SER A 23 0.59 -17.32 6.15
C SER A 23 0.61 -18.54 5.23
N LEU A 24 -0.55 -19.17 5.18
CA LEU A 24 -1.02 -20.09 4.17
C LEU A 24 -0.16 -19.99 2.91
N GLN A 25 0.39 -21.13 2.51
CA GLN A 25 0.66 -21.41 1.11
C GLN A 25 -0.58 -21.02 0.31
N LEU A 26 -0.59 -19.82 -0.24
CA LEU A 26 -1.50 -19.38 -1.27
C LEU A 26 -0.60 -19.04 -2.44
N GLU A 27 -0.33 -20.11 -3.17
CA GLU A 27 0.08 -20.12 -4.56
C GLU A 27 1.44 -19.48 -4.83
N SER A 28 2.33 -20.30 -5.38
CA SER A 28 3.34 -19.91 -6.37
C SER A 28 2.62 -19.35 -7.62
N GLY A 29 1.78 -18.33 -7.43
CA GLY A 29 0.89 -17.71 -8.39
C GLY A 29 1.56 -16.44 -8.90
N GLU A 30 1.70 -16.39 -10.21
CA GLU A 30 2.25 -15.29 -10.98
C GLU A 30 1.81 -13.93 -10.39
N LYS A 31 2.76 -13.12 -9.91
CA LYS A 31 2.46 -11.79 -9.38
C LYS A 31 1.73 -10.99 -10.45
N THR A 32 0.51 -10.55 -10.17
CA THR A 32 -0.23 -9.67 -11.08
C THR A 32 0.58 -8.41 -11.37
N SER A 33 0.47 -7.84 -12.57
CA SER A 33 1.22 -6.63 -12.96
C SER A 33 0.99 -5.49 -11.96
N LEU A 34 -0.23 -5.35 -11.44
CA LEU A 34 -0.57 -4.38 -10.39
C LEU A 34 0.25 -4.58 -9.10
N SER A 35 0.34 -5.81 -8.61
CA SER A 35 1.14 -6.12 -7.40
C SER A 35 2.62 -5.81 -7.60
N MET A 36 3.17 -6.08 -8.79
CA MET A 36 4.56 -5.74 -9.11
C MET A 36 4.81 -4.24 -9.07
N ILE A 37 3.88 -3.43 -9.59
CA ILE A 37 4.00 -1.96 -9.57
C ILE A 37 3.88 -1.42 -8.15
N ILE A 38 2.93 -1.92 -7.36
CA ILE A 38 2.79 -1.51 -5.95
C ILE A 38 4.07 -1.86 -5.18
N ASP A 39 4.53 -3.11 -5.25
CA ASP A 39 5.76 -3.58 -4.59
C ASP A 39 6.98 -2.72 -4.97
N LYS A 40 7.11 -2.36 -6.25
CA LYS A 40 8.19 -1.50 -6.74
C LYS A 40 8.18 -0.16 -6.01
N TYR A 41 7.04 0.51 -5.94
CA TYR A 41 6.96 1.83 -5.31
C TYR A 41 7.01 1.78 -3.78
N GLU A 42 6.55 0.70 -3.16
CA GLU A 42 6.75 0.47 -1.72
C GLU A 42 8.25 0.35 -1.37
N LYS A 43 9.02 -0.38 -2.19
CA LYS A 43 10.50 -0.44 -2.04
C LYS A 43 11.17 0.92 -2.25
N GLU A 44 10.59 1.78 -3.08
CA GLU A 44 11.02 3.17 -3.24
C GLU A 44 10.56 4.09 -2.08
N GLY A 45 9.85 3.57 -1.08
CA GLY A 45 9.41 4.28 0.11
C GLY A 45 8.07 5.02 -0.04
N TYR A 46 7.28 4.70 -1.06
CA TYR A 46 5.88 5.10 -1.09
C TYR A 46 5.05 4.21 -0.17
N LYS A 47 3.94 4.75 0.33
CA LYS A 47 2.95 3.99 1.11
C LYS A 47 1.59 4.10 0.44
N ILE A 48 0.85 3.01 0.41
CA ILE A 48 -0.57 3.04 0.02
C ILE A 48 -1.33 3.85 1.07
N ILE A 49 -1.98 4.93 0.65
CA ILE A 49 -2.77 5.79 1.55
C ILE A 49 -4.27 5.63 1.33
N ALA A 50 -4.68 5.13 0.17
CA ALA A 50 -6.07 4.90 -0.18
C ALA A 50 -6.14 3.96 -1.39
N GLY A 51 -7.19 3.15 -1.49
CA GLY A 51 -7.42 2.26 -2.64
C GLY A 51 -7.83 0.85 -2.25
N PRO A 52 -8.53 0.11 -3.13
CA PRO A 52 -9.01 0.56 -4.43
C PRO A 52 -10.23 1.49 -4.27
N LEU A 53 -10.18 2.69 -4.84
CA LEU A 53 -11.23 3.70 -4.73
C LEU A 53 -11.58 4.29 -6.09
N GLN A 54 -12.85 4.68 -6.23
CA GLN A 54 -13.33 5.31 -7.45
C GLN A 54 -12.89 6.78 -7.50
N TYR A 55 -12.19 7.15 -8.58
CA TYR A 55 -11.81 8.53 -8.86
C TYR A 55 -13.02 9.38 -9.25
N LEU A 56 -13.08 10.60 -8.72
CA LEU A 56 -14.14 11.57 -9.01
C LEU A 56 -13.61 12.74 -9.82
N GLU A 57 -12.60 13.44 -9.32
CA GLU A 57 -12.07 14.65 -9.96
C GLU A 57 -10.67 15.00 -9.44
N ARG A 58 -9.95 15.79 -10.24
CA ARG A 58 -8.66 16.39 -9.89
C ARG A 58 -8.82 17.90 -9.83
N GLY A 59 -8.43 18.47 -8.70
CA GLY A 59 -8.30 19.92 -8.52
C GLY A 59 -6.84 20.37 -8.54
N LYS A 60 -6.63 21.68 -8.30
CA LYS A 60 -5.28 22.24 -8.13
C LYS A 60 -4.68 21.71 -6.82
N GLY A 61 -3.77 20.75 -6.93
CA GLY A 61 -3.03 20.19 -5.78
C GLY A 61 -3.84 19.21 -4.92
N PHE A 62 -4.97 18.69 -5.42
CA PHE A 62 -5.70 17.63 -4.73
C PHE A 62 -6.44 16.70 -5.69
N ILE A 63 -6.75 15.51 -5.21
CA ILE A 63 -7.60 14.52 -5.88
C ILE A 63 -8.77 14.18 -4.96
N ARG A 64 -9.96 14.05 -5.56
CA ARG A 64 -11.16 13.55 -4.89
C ARG A 64 -11.47 12.15 -5.38
N VAL A 65 -11.74 11.28 -4.42
CA VAL A 65 -12.17 9.90 -4.63
C VAL A 65 -13.42 9.63 -3.79
N TYR A 66 -14.21 8.65 -4.19
CA TYR A 66 -15.48 8.34 -3.57
C TYR A 66 -15.32 7.96 -2.09
N ARG A 67 -16.17 8.54 -1.22
CA ARG A 67 -16.22 8.30 0.24
C ARG A 67 -14.87 8.46 0.97
N HIS A 68 -13.99 9.33 0.47
CA HIS A 68 -12.72 9.64 1.13
C HIS A 68 -12.50 11.15 1.20
N LYS A 69 -11.77 11.60 2.22
CA LYS A 69 -11.32 12.99 2.30
C LYS A 69 -10.44 13.33 1.08
N PRO A 70 -10.50 14.56 0.55
CA PRO A 70 -9.61 14.98 -0.54
C PRO A 70 -8.14 14.74 -0.17
N ILE A 71 -7.36 14.22 -1.12
CA ILE A 71 -5.96 13.90 -0.91
C ILE A 71 -5.12 14.99 -1.57
N SER A 72 -4.39 15.75 -0.77
CA SER A 72 -3.52 16.82 -1.23
C SER A 72 -2.18 16.29 -1.77
N PHE A 73 -1.67 16.94 -2.82
CA PHE A 73 -0.36 16.63 -3.42
C PHE A 73 0.28 17.87 -4.05
N ARG A 74 1.61 17.85 -4.16
CA ARG A 74 2.41 18.82 -4.93
C ARG A 74 2.64 18.34 -6.36
N SER A 75 2.86 17.03 -6.53
CA SER A 75 2.99 16.38 -7.83
C SER A 75 2.25 15.04 -7.82
N MET A 76 1.74 14.66 -8.99
CA MET A 76 0.95 13.45 -9.17
C MET A 76 1.33 12.81 -10.50
N ASP A 77 1.76 11.55 -10.42
CA ASP A 77 1.92 10.68 -11.59
C ASP A 77 0.70 9.75 -11.67
N ILE A 78 0.30 9.39 -12.89
CA ILE A 78 -0.83 8.48 -13.14
C ILE A 78 -0.28 7.32 -13.96
N LEU A 79 -0.36 6.12 -13.42
CA LEU A 79 0.16 4.91 -14.04
C LEU A 79 -0.95 3.91 -14.26
N ASN A 80 -0.85 3.08 -15.30
CA ASN A 80 -1.63 1.85 -15.40
C ASN A 80 -0.97 0.70 -14.61
N GLU A 81 -1.60 -0.48 -14.63
CA GLU A 81 -1.08 -1.69 -13.96
C GLU A 81 0.27 -2.19 -14.51
N ARG A 82 0.73 -1.66 -15.66
CA ARG A 82 2.04 -1.96 -16.25
C ARG A 82 3.11 -0.92 -15.89
N GLY A 83 2.75 0.13 -15.16
CA GLY A 83 3.66 1.22 -14.79
C GLY A 83 3.87 2.24 -15.91
N GLU A 84 3.04 2.23 -16.95
CA GLU A 84 3.08 3.19 -18.04
C GLU A 84 2.19 4.39 -17.70
N ASN A 85 2.58 5.58 -18.18
CA ASN A 85 1.79 6.79 -18.02
C ASN A 85 0.39 6.60 -18.63
N SER A 86 -0.63 6.98 -17.87
CA SER A 86 -2.02 6.85 -18.29
C SER A 86 -2.82 8.10 -17.98
N LEU A 87 -3.99 8.20 -18.59
CA LEU A 87 -4.98 9.21 -18.25
C LEU A 87 -5.92 8.66 -17.18
N LEU A 88 -6.36 9.56 -16.29
CA LEU A 88 -7.32 9.23 -15.26
C LEU A 88 -8.67 9.83 -15.61
N LEU A 89 -9.64 8.97 -15.91
CA LEU A 89 -11.00 9.34 -16.27
C LEU A 89 -11.91 9.19 -15.06
N ARG A 90 -12.95 10.03 -14.99
CA ARG A 90 -13.97 9.96 -13.94
C ARG A 90 -14.51 8.53 -13.84
N TYR A 91 -14.65 8.03 -12.62
CA TYR A 91 -15.09 6.68 -12.27
C TYR A 91 -14.08 5.54 -12.47
N ASP A 92 -12.86 5.84 -12.91
CA ASP A 92 -11.76 4.86 -12.86
C ASP A 92 -11.47 4.44 -11.42
N PHE A 93 -11.12 3.16 -11.22
CA PHE A 93 -10.67 2.66 -9.93
C PHE A 93 -9.15 2.81 -9.81
N ILE A 94 -8.69 3.32 -8.68
CA ILE A 94 -7.28 3.60 -8.42
C ILE A 94 -6.82 3.16 -7.04
N TYR A 95 -5.55 2.76 -6.96
CA TYR A 95 -4.75 2.85 -5.74
C TYR A 95 -3.99 4.18 -5.71
N ILE A 96 -3.85 4.75 -4.52
CA ILE A 96 -3.10 5.99 -4.31
C ILE A 96 -1.94 5.69 -3.37
N LEU A 97 -0.74 5.82 -3.91
CA LEU A 97 0.51 5.70 -3.19
C LEU A 97 1.08 7.10 -2.92
N LYS A 98 1.66 7.32 -1.74
CA LYS A 98 2.20 8.63 -1.33
C LYS A 98 3.60 8.51 -0.75
N LYS A 99 4.47 9.44 -1.14
CA LYS A 99 5.78 9.69 -0.54
C LYS A 99 5.96 11.20 -0.40
N ASN A 100 6.04 11.70 0.83
CA ASN A 100 6.05 13.13 1.13
C ASN A 100 4.83 13.83 0.50
N SER A 101 5.05 14.84 -0.34
CA SER A 101 3.99 15.56 -1.07
C SER A 101 3.76 15.04 -2.49
N LYS A 102 4.41 13.94 -2.90
CA LYS A 102 4.21 13.31 -4.21
C LYS A 102 3.25 12.13 -4.07
N ILE A 103 2.32 12.02 -5.02
CA ILE A 103 1.42 10.85 -5.12
C ILE A 103 1.59 10.14 -6.46
N ILE A 104 1.27 8.86 -6.46
CA ILE A 104 1.12 8.03 -7.65
C ILE A 104 -0.28 7.42 -7.60
N ALA A 105 -1.09 7.68 -8.62
CA ALA A 105 -2.36 7.00 -8.81
C ALA A 105 -2.16 5.84 -9.78
N VAL A 106 -2.35 4.62 -9.31
CA VAL A 106 -2.26 3.41 -10.15
C VAL A 106 -3.67 2.99 -10.53
N LYS A 107 -3.99 3.13 -11.82
CA LYS A 107 -5.26 2.73 -12.43
C LYS A 107 -5.38 1.22 -12.47
N ILE A 108 -6.51 0.74 -11.99
CA ILE A 108 -6.88 -0.67 -11.97
C ILE A 108 -7.74 -0.93 -13.20
N LYS A 109 -7.36 -1.93 -14.00
CA LYS A 109 -8.19 -2.40 -15.10
C LYS A 109 -9.39 -3.09 -14.47
N ARG A 110 -10.59 -2.57 -14.74
CA ARG A 110 -11.81 -3.32 -14.44
C ARG A 110 -11.70 -4.61 -15.25
N ARG A 111 -11.58 -5.77 -14.60
CA ARG A 111 -11.87 -7.02 -15.29
C ARG A 111 -13.29 -6.84 -15.79
N GLU A 112 -13.47 -6.81 -17.11
CA GLU A 112 -14.78 -7.05 -17.68
C GLU A 112 -15.24 -8.34 -17.02
N SER A 113 -16.27 -8.26 -16.17
CA SER A 113 -16.92 -9.47 -15.70
C SER A 113 -17.25 -10.25 -16.95
N ASP A 114 -16.75 -11.48 -17.01
CA ASP A 114 -17.17 -12.47 -18.00
C ASP A 114 -18.69 -12.33 -18.16
N ASN A 115 -19.09 -12.13 -19.42
CA ASN A 115 -20.47 -11.91 -19.83
C ASN A 115 -21.40 -12.84 -19.04
N VAL A 116 -22.36 -12.24 -18.34
CA VAL A 116 -23.61 -12.93 -17.98
C VAL A 116 -24.48 -12.98 -19.22
#